data_AF-A0A9P0M3D1-F1
#
_entry.id   AF-A0A9P0M3D1-F1
#
_cell.length_a   1.000
_cell.length_b   1.000
_cell.length_c   1.000
_cell.angle_alpha   90.00
_cell.angle_beta   90.00
_cell.angle_gamma   90.00
#
_symmetry.space_group_name_H-M   'P 1'
#
loop_
_entity.id
_entity.type
_entity.pdbx_description
1 polymer ?
#
loop_
_entity_poly.entity_id
_entity_poly.type
_entity_poly.pdbx_seq_one_letter_code
_entity_poly.pdbx_strand_id
1 'polypeptide(L)'
;MYRVKYEKRIVSILAACKHYEDIEKRQKRVCGRQRIMEQFEQLLTCAICLDRYRNPKLLPCQHSFCMEPCMEGLVDYVRRQVKCPECRAEHRIPYQGVQGFPTNVTLQRFLELHIEITGELPDPTSGQVQFIFSSKNFKTF
;
A
#
# COMPACT_ATOMS: atom_id res chain seq x y z
N MET A 1 45.08 -9.32 -44.81
CA MET A 1 43.88 -8.43 -44.69
C MET A 1 42.63 -9.11 -44.12
N TYR A 2 42.36 -10.40 -44.40
CA TYR A 2 41.15 -11.10 -43.91
C TYR A 2 41.12 -11.38 -42.39
N ARG A 3 42.27 -11.68 -41.78
CA ARG A 3 42.40 -11.92 -40.32
C ARG A 3 41.99 -10.71 -39.46
N VAL A 4 42.38 -9.50 -39.89
CA VAL A 4 42.01 -8.24 -39.22
C VAL A 4 40.51 -7.94 -39.33
N LYS A 5 39.86 -8.34 -40.44
CA LYS A 5 38.39 -8.21 -40.60
C LYS A 5 37.65 -9.21 -39.70
N TYR A 6 38.17 -10.43 -39.54
CA TYR A 6 37.61 -11.42 -38.62
C TYR A 6 37.74 -11.00 -37.15
N GLU A 7 38.90 -10.49 -36.72
CA GLU A 7 39.10 -9.97 -35.36
C GLU A 7 38.16 -8.81 -35.03
N LYS A 8 37.99 -7.84 -35.95
CA LYS A 8 37.04 -6.73 -35.76
C LYS A 8 35.59 -7.21 -35.63
N ARG A 9 35.22 -8.25 -36.39
CA ARG A 9 33.88 -8.85 -36.35
C ARG A 9 33.64 -9.60 -35.04
N ILE A 10 34.64 -10.33 -34.53
CA ILE A 10 34.59 -11.00 -33.23
C ILE A 10 34.44 -9.99 -32.09
N VAL A 11 35.22 -8.90 -32.11
CA VAL A 11 35.13 -7.83 -31.09
C VAL A 11 33.74 -7.17 -31.08
N SER A 12 33.13 -6.94 -32.25
CA SER A 12 31.78 -6.38 -32.33
C SER A 12 30.69 -7.29 -31.77
N ILE A 13 30.83 -8.60 -31.97
CA ILE A 13 29.89 -9.61 -31.44
C ILE A 13 30.02 -9.69 -29.92
N LEU A 14 31.25 -9.76 -29.39
CA LEU A 14 31.50 -9.77 -27.95
C LEU A 14 31.00 -8.48 -27.27
N ALA A 15 31.15 -7.33 -27.92
CA ALA A 15 30.62 -6.06 -27.41
C ALA A 15 29.08 -6.05 -27.35
N ALA A 16 28.41 -6.60 -28.38
CA ALA A 16 26.96 -6.75 -28.38
C ALA A 16 26.46 -7.74 -27.30
N CYS A 17 27.16 -8.86 -27.11
CA CYS A 17 26.85 -9.82 -26.04
C CYS A 17 26.98 -9.18 -24.65
N LYS A 18 28.07 -8.43 -24.40
CA LYS A 18 28.27 -7.72 -23.13
C LYS A 18 27.18 -6.67 -22.88
N HIS A 19 26.78 -5.93 -23.91
CA HIS A 19 25.70 -4.95 -23.81
C HIS A 19 24.35 -5.59 -23.49
N TYR A 20 24.05 -6.78 -24.03
CA TYR A 20 22.82 -7.52 -23.72
C TYR A 20 22.80 -8.00 -22.26
N GLU A 21 23.90 -8.55 -21.75
CA GLU A 21 24.04 -8.94 -20.35
C GLU A 21 23.88 -7.74 -19.38
N ASP A 22 24.39 -6.57 -19.75
CA ASP A 22 24.25 -5.34 -18.97
C ASP A 22 22.79 -4.85 -18.95
N ILE A 23 22.06 -4.96 -20.07
CA ILE A 23 20.61 -4.67 -20.14
C ILE A 23 19.84 -5.61 -19.21
N GLU A 24 20.08 -6.92 -19.26
CA GLU A 24 19.41 -7.88 -18.37
C GLU A 24 19.72 -7.63 -16.89
N LYS A 25 20.97 -7.32 -16.53
CA LYS A 25 21.36 -6.94 -15.16
C LYS A 25 20.71 -5.63 -14.73
N ARG A 26 20.47 -4.68 -15.66
CA ARG A 26 19.76 -3.44 -15.38
C ARG A 26 18.27 -3.71 -15.18
N GLN A 27 17.64 -4.51 -16.03
CA GLN A 27 16.24 -4.92 -15.92
C GLN A 27 15.96 -5.70 -14.63
N LYS A 28 16.81 -6.65 -14.23
CA LYS A 28 16.69 -7.37 -12.95
C LYS A 28 16.81 -6.45 -11.73
N ARG A 29 17.67 -5.43 -11.79
CA ARG A 29 17.77 -4.40 -10.74
C ARG A 29 16.53 -3.52 -10.66
N VAL A 30 15.98 -3.13 -11.81
CA VAL A 30 14.74 -2.35 -11.89
C VAL A 30 13.54 -3.16 -11.38
N CYS A 31 13.35 -4.42 -11.79
CA CYS A 31 12.22 -5.23 -11.30
C CYS A 31 12.33 -5.59 -9.82
N GLY A 32 13.56 -5.77 -9.31
CA GLY A 32 13.80 -5.97 -7.88
C GLY A 32 13.40 -4.73 -7.08
N ARG A 33 13.83 -3.54 -7.52
CA ARG A 33 13.44 -2.27 -6.90
C ARG A 33 11.93 -2.01 -7.00
N GLN A 34 11.32 -2.32 -8.15
CA GLN A 34 9.87 -2.15 -8.37
C GLN A 34 9.05 -3.01 -7.39
N ARG A 35 9.40 -4.29 -7.26
CA ARG A 35 8.71 -5.23 -6.36
C ARG A 35 8.81 -4.81 -4.89
N ILE A 36 9.98 -4.28 -4.48
CA ILE A 36 10.17 -3.78 -3.11
C ILE A 36 9.26 -2.58 -2.83
N MET A 37 9.14 -1.64 -3.76
CA MET A 37 8.25 -0.47 -3.59
C MET A 37 6.78 -0.90 -3.53
N GLU A 38 6.37 -1.86 -4.35
CA GLU A 38 5.00 -2.38 -4.35
C GLU A 38 4.66 -3.10 -3.03
N GLN A 39 5.58 -3.92 -2.51
CA GLN A 39 5.42 -4.53 -1.19
C GLN A 39 5.36 -3.50 -0.07
N PHE A 40 6.12 -2.41 -0.19
CA PHE A 40 6.12 -1.34 0.79
C PHE A 40 4.80 -0.55 0.78
N GLU A 41 4.24 -0.25 -0.40
CA GLU A 41 2.91 0.36 -0.52
C GLU A 41 1.82 -0.49 0.13
N GLN A 42 1.87 -1.82 -0.03
CA GLN A 42 0.92 -2.73 0.63
C GLN A 42 0.96 -2.63 2.17
N LEU A 43 2.14 -2.42 2.76
CA LEU A 43 2.28 -2.22 4.22
C LEU A 43 1.69 -0.89 4.70
N LEU A 44 1.54 0.07 3.78
CA LEU A 44 1.00 1.41 4.03
C LEU A 44 -0.47 1.55 3.66
N THR A 45 -1.11 0.45 3.25
CA THR A 45 -2.50 0.40 2.82
C THR A 45 -3.38 -0.18 3.91
N CYS A 46 -4.53 0.45 4.17
CA CYS A 46 -5.52 -0.02 5.12
C CYS A 46 -6.34 -1.18 4.54
N ALA A 47 -6.48 -2.27 5.30
CA ALA A 47 -7.24 -3.45 4.87
C ALA A 47 -8.75 -3.23 4.72
N ILE A 48 -9.29 -2.09 5.18
CA ILE A 48 -10.74 -1.77 5.11
C ILE A 48 -11.05 -0.91 3.89
N CYS A 49 -10.42 0.27 3.77
CA CYS A 49 -10.66 1.17 2.63
C CYS A 49 -9.80 0.84 1.41
N LEU A 50 -8.82 -0.07 1.54
CA LEU A 50 -7.87 -0.45 0.48
C LEU A 50 -7.11 0.75 -0.08
N ASP A 51 -6.88 1.74 0.78
CA ASP A 51 -6.20 3.00 0.48
C ASP A 51 -5.16 3.29 1.58
N ARG A 52 -4.28 4.25 1.35
CA ARG A 52 -3.27 4.69 2.31
C ARG A 52 -3.90 5.03 3.66
N TYR A 53 -3.21 4.66 4.73
CA TYR A 53 -3.67 4.93 6.08
C TYR A 53 -3.90 6.43 6.33
N ARG A 54 -5.07 6.77 6.88
CA ARG A 54 -5.41 8.10 7.39
C ARG A 54 -5.65 8.01 8.88
N ASN A 55 -4.81 8.70 9.66
CA ASN A 55 -4.83 8.69 11.12
C ASN A 55 -4.96 7.25 11.68
N PRO A 56 -3.98 6.36 11.43
CA PRO A 56 -4.10 4.94 11.78
C PRO A 56 -4.21 4.75 13.30
N LYS A 57 -5.31 4.13 13.73
CA LYS A 57 -5.61 3.81 15.14
C LYS A 57 -5.29 2.35 15.42
N LEU A 58 -4.66 2.09 16.57
CA LEU A 58 -4.24 0.77 17.03
C LEU A 58 -5.30 0.13 17.91
N LEU A 59 -5.74 -1.07 17.52
CA LEU A 59 -6.48 -1.94 18.43
C LEU A 59 -5.53 -2.63 19.42
N PRO A 60 -6.03 -3.14 20.56
CA PRO A 60 -5.24 -3.91 21.51
C PRO A 60 -4.57 -5.16 20.91
N CYS A 61 -5.08 -5.69 19.79
CA CYS A 61 -4.44 -6.76 19.02
C CYS A 61 -3.29 -6.30 18.09
N GLN A 62 -2.88 -5.03 18.16
CA GLN A 62 -1.81 -4.39 17.38
C GLN A 62 -2.09 -4.22 15.88
N HIS A 63 -3.30 -4.51 15.40
CA HIS A 63 -3.72 -4.15 14.05
C HIS A 63 -4.14 -2.68 13.97
N SER A 64 -3.83 -2.05 12.84
CA SER A 64 -4.07 -0.62 12.60
C SER A 64 -5.11 -0.43 11.51
N PHE A 65 -6.02 0.54 11.69
CA PHE A 65 -7.01 0.91 10.68
C PHE A 65 -7.20 2.43 10.64
N CYS A 66 -7.69 2.97 9.52
CA CYS A 66 -8.04 4.38 9.46
C CYS A 66 -9.10 4.70 10.52
N MET A 67 -8.96 5.84 11.17
CA MET A 67 -9.91 6.32 12.17
C MET A 67 -11.33 6.44 11.58
N GLU A 68 -11.45 7.21 10.50
CA GLU A 68 -12.69 7.47 9.78
C GLU A 68 -12.47 7.21 8.27
N PRO A 69 -13.43 6.59 7.56
CA PRO A 69 -14.65 5.96 8.04
C PRO A 69 -14.44 4.51 8.55
N CYS A 70 -13.21 3.99 8.49
CA CYS A 70 -12.95 2.55 8.62
C CYS A 70 -13.23 1.98 10.01
N MET A 71 -12.65 2.55 11.07
CA MET A 71 -12.92 2.06 12.43
C MET A 71 -14.31 2.43 12.90
N GLU A 72 -14.81 3.63 12.60
CA GLU A 72 -16.17 4.03 12.97
C GLU A 72 -17.23 3.08 12.39
N GLY A 73 -17.06 2.62 11.15
CA GLY A 73 -17.94 1.63 10.53
C GLY A 73 -17.90 0.24 11.15
N LEU A 74 -16.89 -0.09 11.97
CA LEU A 74 -16.75 -1.38 12.65
C LEU A 74 -17.28 -1.39 14.09
N VAL A 75 -17.62 -0.23 14.63
CA VAL A 75 -18.06 -0.10 16.03
C VAL A 75 -19.48 -0.61 16.19
N ASP A 76 -19.66 -1.56 17.11
CA ASP A 76 -20.96 -1.84 17.71
C ASP A 76 -21.16 -0.91 18.92
N TYR A 77 -21.92 0.17 18.71
CA TYR A 77 -22.22 1.15 19.76
C TYR A 77 -23.13 0.60 20.86
N VAL A 78 -23.93 -0.43 20.58
CA VAL A 78 -24.83 -1.05 21.57
C VAL A 78 -24.00 -1.86 22.56
N ARG A 79 -23.06 -2.67 22.04
CA ARG A 79 -22.18 -3.51 22.87
C ARG A 79 -20.90 -2.80 23.32
N ARG A 80 -20.65 -1.59 22.81
CA ARG A 80 -19.39 -0.82 22.98
C ARG A 80 -18.16 -1.66 22.66
N GLN A 81 -18.23 -2.38 21.55
CA GLN A 81 -17.19 -3.30 21.11
C GLN A 81 -16.84 -3.06 19.65
N VAL A 82 -15.59 -3.36 19.30
CA VAL A 82 -15.10 -3.37 17.92
C VAL A 82 -14.45 -4.72 17.66
N LYS A 83 -14.75 -5.31 16.50
CA LYS A 83 -14.17 -6.58 16.06
C LYS A 83 -13.11 -6.32 15.00
N CYS A 84 -11.90 -6.81 15.22
CA CYS A 84 -10.80 -6.66 14.28
C CYS A 84 -11.06 -7.48 13.00
N PRO A 85 -11.01 -6.89 11.79
CA PRO A 85 -11.16 -7.62 10.53
C PRO A 85 -10.07 -8.65 10.25
N GLU A 86 -8.85 -8.40 10.74
CA GLU A 86 -7.68 -9.24 10.46
C GLU A 86 -7.61 -10.48 11.35
N CYS A 87 -7.73 -10.29 12.68
CA CYS A 87 -7.59 -11.38 13.65
C CYS A 87 -8.89 -11.82 14.31
N ARG A 88 -10.02 -11.16 14.01
CA ARG A 88 -11.36 -11.44 14.57
C ARG A 88 -11.49 -11.25 16.08
N ALA A 89 -10.46 -10.72 16.75
CA ALA A 89 -10.50 -10.38 18.17
C ALA A 89 -11.49 -9.23 18.44
N GLU A 90 -12.21 -9.33 19.57
CA GLU A 90 -13.15 -8.30 20.01
C GLU A 90 -12.52 -7.45 21.12
N HIS A 91 -12.67 -6.14 21.01
CA HIS A 91 -12.10 -5.19 21.96
C HIS A 91 -13.16 -4.19 22.42
N ARG A 92 -13.10 -3.82 23.70
CA ARG A 92 -13.97 -2.77 24.24
C ARG A 92 -13.50 -1.40 23.76
N ILE A 93 -14.46 -0.53 23.47
CA ILE A 93 -14.19 0.82 23.00
C ILE A 93 -14.04 1.76 24.21
N PRO A 94 -13.03 2.65 24.22
CA PRO A 94 -12.89 3.69 25.24
C PRO A 94 -14.11 4.62 25.31
N TYR A 95 -14.25 5.35 26.43
CA TYR A 95 -15.32 6.34 26.58
C TYR A 95 -15.27 7.45 25.52
N GLN A 96 -14.07 7.78 25.03
CA GLN A 96 -13.84 8.74 23.95
C GLN A 96 -14.12 8.18 22.54
N GLY A 97 -14.69 6.96 22.43
CA GLY A 97 -14.97 6.32 21.14
C GLY A 97 -13.71 5.83 20.43
N VAL A 98 -13.75 5.75 19.10
CA VAL A 98 -12.63 5.34 18.24
C VAL A 98 -11.41 6.23 18.44
N GLN A 99 -11.63 7.52 18.70
CA GLN A 99 -10.58 8.50 18.95
C GLN A 99 -9.67 8.15 20.13
N GLY A 100 -10.22 7.43 21.12
CA GLY A 100 -9.51 7.01 22.31
C GLY A 100 -8.48 5.90 22.08
N PHE A 101 -8.48 5.25 20.91
CA PHE A 101 -7.40 4.32 20.56
C PHE A 101 -6.11 5.08 20.24
N PRO A 102 -4.93 4.54 20.63
CA PRO A 102 -3.66 5.16 20.33
C PRO A 102 -3.40 5.19 18.83
N THR A 103 -2.80 6.28 18.33
CA THR A 103 -2.39 6.39 16.92
C THR A 103 -1.05 5.68 16.70
N ASN A 104 -0.92 4.94 15.59
CA ASN A 104 0.34 4.33 15.19
C ASN A 104 1.29 5.38 14.58
N VAL A 105 2.05 6.06 15.43
CA VAL A 105 2.99 7.11 15.02
C VAL A 105 4.12 6.59 14.11
N THR A 106 4.51 5.33 14.27
CA THR A 106 5.55 4.71 13.45
C THR A 106 5.06 4.52 12.01
N LEU A 107 3.82 4.03 11.86
CA LEU A 107 3.19 3.89 10.55
C LEU A 107 2.99 5.25 9.88
N GLN A 108 2.63 6.28 10.64
CA GLN A 108 2.54 7.65 10.13
C GLN A 108 3.88 8.16 9.58
N ARG A 109 4.98 7.93 10.29
CA ARG A 109 6.33 8.27 9.80
C ARG A 109 6.69 7.52 8.52
N PHE A 110 6.30 6.25 8.39
CA PHE A 110 6.55 5.50 7.15
C PHE A 110 5.74 6.03 5.98
N LEU A 111 4.50 6.48 6.19
CA LEU A 111 3.70 7.16 5.16
C LEU A 111 4.37 8.44 4.68
N GLU A 112 4.87 9.26 5.61
CA GLU A 112 5.60 10.51 5.31
C GLU A 112 6.86 10.23 4.48
N LEU A 113 7.69 9.28 4.92
CA LEU A 113 8.89 8.87 4.20
C LEU A 113 8.58 8.32 2.80
N HIS A 114 7.46 7.59 2.64
CA HIS A 114 7.08 7.06 1.34
C HIS A 114 6.74 8.17 0.33
N ILE A 115 6.09 9.23 0.78
CA ILE A 115 5.79 10.42 -0.03
C ILE A 115 7.09 11.09 -0.47
N GLU A 116 8.07 11.22 0.43
CA GLU A 116 9.38 11.82 0.10
C GLU A 116 10.18 10.99 -0.92
N ILE A 117 10.14 9.65 -0.80
CA ILE A 117 10.89 8.74 -1.68
C ILE A 117 10.26 8.67 -3.08
N THR A 118 8.94 8.67 -3.18
CA THR A 118 8.21 8.55 -4.45
C THR A 118 8.04 9.89 -5.17
N GLY A 119 8.05 11.00 -4.42
CA GLY A 119 7.70 12.32 -4.96
C GLY A 119 6.22 12.45 -5.33
N GLU A 120 5.39 11.46 -4.97
CA GLU A 120 3.95 11.46 -5.20
C GLU A 120 3.26 12.10 -4.00
N LEU A 121 2.71 13.30 -4.19
CA LEU A 121 1.82 13.92 -3.22
C LEU A 121 0.61 12.99 -2.99
N PRO A 122 0.17 12.77 -1.75
CA PRO A 122 -1.04 12.00 -1.49
C PRO A 122 -2.21 12.66 -2.22
N ASP A 123 -2.88 11.90 -3.08
CA ASP A 123 -4.04 12.38 -3.82
C ASP A 123 -5.13 12.82 -2.82
N PRO A 124 -5.53 14.11 -2.80
CA PRO A 124 -6.57 14.59 -1.89
C PRO A 124 -7.94 13.95 -2.16
N THR A 125 -8.12 13.28 -3.31
CA THR A 125 -9.36 12.62 -3.71
C THR A 125 -9.45 11.13 -3.36
N SER A 126 -8.41 10.53 -2.78
CA SER A 126 -8.44 9.13 -2.30
C SER A 126 -9.42 8.91 -1.13
N GLY A 127 -10.20 9.93 -0.76
CA GLY A 127 -11.29 9.88 0.23
C GLY A 127 -12.69 10.17 -0.34
N GLN A 128 -12.82 10.50 -1.63
CA GLN A 128 -14.13 10.64 -2.26
C GLN A 128 -14.50 9.33 -2.93
N VAL A 129 -15.06 8.42 -2.13
CA VAL A 129 -15.83 7.30 -2.68
C VAL A 129 -16.94 7.92 -3.54
N GLN A 130 -16.85 7.74 -4.85
CA GLN A 130 -17.99 7.93 -5.73
C GLN A 130 -19.10 7.01 -5.24
N PHE A 131 -20.14 7.59 -4.63
CA PHE A 131 -21.44 6.93 -4.51
C PHE A 131 -22.01 6.79 -5.93
N ILE A 132 -21.73 5.66 -6.58
CA ILE A 132 -22.26 5.36 -7.90
C ILE A 132 -23.69 4.82 -7.74
N PHE A 133 -24.65 5.67 -8.10
CA PHE A 133 -25.96 5.40 -8.68
C PHE A 133 -26.93 4.38 -8.03
N SER A 134 -28.06 4.94 -7.58
CA SER A 134 -29.43 4.60 -7.96
C SER A 134 -29.83 3.13 -8.23
N SER A 135 -30.83 2.73 -7.45
CA SER A 135 -31.89 1.79 -7.82
C SER A 135 -31.54 0.31 -7.96
N LYS A 136 -31.69 -0.44 -6.86
CA LYS A 136 -32.59 -1.62 -6.85
C LYS A 136 -33.39 -1.64 -5.55
N ASN A 137 -34.64 -1.19 -5.66
CA ASN A 137 -35.71 -1.48 -4.72
C ASN A 137 -35.78 -3.00 -4.50
N PHE A 138 -35.39 -3.45 -3.31
CA PHE A 138 -35.77 -4.75 -2.79
C PHE A 138 -37.19 -4.61 -2.23
N LYS A 139 -38.15 -5.24 -2.90
CA LYS A 139 -39.52 -5.39 -2.42
C LYS A 139 -39.52 -6.07 -1.06
N THR A 140 -40.15 -5.46 -0.07
CA THR A 140 -40.83 -6.18 1.03
C THR A 140 -42.02 -5.37 1.50
N PHE A 141 -43.20 -6.00 1.41
CA PHE A 141 -44.56 -5.61 1.82
C PHE A 141 -45.26 -4.54 0.99
#